data_AF-A0A1V4UCP5-F1
#
_entry.id   AF-A0A1V4UCP5-F1
#
_cell.length_a   1.000
_cell.length_b   1.000
_cell.length_c   1.000
_cell.angle_alpha   90.00
_cell.angle_beta   90.00
_cell.angle_gamma   90.00
#
_symmetry.space_group_name_H-M   'P 1'
#
loop_
_entity.id
_entity.type
_entity.pdbx_description
1 polymer ?
#
loop_
_entity_poly.entity_id
_entity_poly.type
_entity_poly.pdbx_seq_one_letter_code
_entity_poly.pdbx_strand_id
1 'polypeptide(L)'
;MNSRGEWVVWPASGTDPLDAKSCLRSLLVLALILAGISAHVQGASSIDFTANVTTGNVPLNVLFTDTSSLPVIDDSRRWDFGDGTVTFDAVGTISHTYQQEGTYTVRLDRTDSEGYHSLIKYDYIIATTPTPTPTPTITTVPTTSPVTTATTVIPPTTPITTVPTTAPTTQPTMQIPSEFFGEATSSGLPVPVGGRIVARIGSRNAGEIQVGSPGSYGGPGPFDQRLKVYATEDEIRSGPVLITFWLEGTIQADQTAYFQSGSSQNLALSFGGTTPTPTQTATPTTAPTTSPVTTSTTVTPTTPITTAPTTTPVTTIPTPTTGPTTAPTTQPTVTPTWVPGMILTFESGWNQVSIPRYLLPGQDTGSIFSPVNTGGRSIWRFNGTTQQYDRIYPDTHLNPTDSIWIYSTAHILVPLNFAVQQGLVERDLFSGWNGFGSLNLTEVPARDALSPVYPAWKYSYGFDPLLQRYEVSIVKGGYGIHNDSRPFVPGRGYWIFMEENVTYRASIPIP
;
A
#
# COMPACT_ATOMS: atom_id res chain seq x y z
N MET A 1 -51.76 -16.68 -44.58
CA MET A 1 -52.95 -16.94 -45.42
C MET A 1 -52.59 -18.00 -46.44
N ASN A 2 -53.50 -18.95 -46.60
CA ASN A 2 -53.36 -20.31 -47.09
C ASN A 2 -53.85 -20.45 -48.54
N SER A 3 -53.46 -21.53 -49.20
CA SER A 3 -54.36 -22.23 -50.13
C SER A 3 -54.20 -23.73 -49.91
N ARG A 4 -55.30 -24.38 -49.50
CA ARG A 4 -55.52 -25.83 -49.30
C ARG A 4 -55.25 -26.41 -47.91
N GLY A 5 -55.92 -25.87 -46.90
CA GLY A 5 -56.10 -26.60 -45.65
C GLY A 5 -56.96 -27.84 -45.88
N GLU A 6 -56.42 -29.01 -45.52
CA GLU A 6 -57.17 -30.20 -45.15
C GLU A 6 -56.41 -30.97 -44.07
N TRP A 7 -57.16 -31.44 -43.07
CA TRP A 7 -56.73 -32.26 -41.96
C TRP A 7 -56.95 -33.74 -42.32
N VAL A 8 -55.97 -34.60 -42.04
CA VAL A 8 -56.18 -36.06 -41.99
C VAL A 8 -55.81 -36.55 -40.60
N VAL A 9 -56.77 -37.22 -39.97
CA VAL A 9 -56.70 -37.89 -38.68
C VAL A 9 -56.64 -39.41 -38.92
N TRP A 10 -56.06 -40.14 -37.94
CA TRP A 10 -56.20 -41.58 -37.58
C TRP A 10 -55.04 -42.52 -37.93
N PRO A 11 -54.81 -43.62 -37.16
CA PRO A 11 -55.15 -43.92 -35.76
C PRO A 11 -53.95 -44.42 -34.91
N ALA A 12 -54.14 -44.43 -33.60
CA ALA A 12 -53.36 -45.27 -32.67
C ALA A 12 -54.00 -46.66 -32.59
N SER A 13 -53.22 -47.74 -32.77
CA SER A 13 -53.32 -49.02 -32.05
C SER A 13 -52.48 -50.10 -32.74
N GLY A 14 -51.61 -50.77 -32.00
CA GLY A 14 -50.89 -51.94 -32.51
C GLY A 14 -49.76 -52.37 -31.58
N THR A 15 -50.14 -52.94 -30.44
CA THR A 15 -49.27 -53.74 -29.56
C THR A 15 -48.90 -55.04 -30.26
N ASP A 16 -47.61 -55.36 -30.38
CA ASP A 16 -47.13 -56.70 -30.05
C ASP A 16 -45.61 -56.74 -29.76
N PRO A 17 -45.17 -57.62 -28.85
CA PRO A 17 -43.85 -57.62 -28.24
C PRO A 17 -42.86 -58.50 -29.02
N LEU A 18 -41.57 -58.30 -28.74
CA LEU A 18 -40.40 -59.02 -29.26
C LEU A 18 -39.75 -58.37 -30.49
N ASP A 19 -38.94 -57.34 -30.24
CA ASP A 19 -37.52 -57.50 -30.57
C ASP A 19 -36.63 -56.60 -29.70
N ALA A 20 -36.55 -57.00 -28.43
CA ALA A 20 -35.68 -56.48 -27.37
C ALA A 20 -34.17 -56.71 -27.65
N LYS A 21 -33.76 -56.90 -28.91
CA LYS A 21 -32.37 -57.02 -29.35
C LYS A 21 -31.88 -55.87 -30.24
N SER A 22 -32.77 -54.97 -30.67
CA SER A 22 -32.37 -53.74 -31.40
C SER A 22 -32.39 -52.47 -30.53
N CYS A 23 -32.86 -52.56 -29.28
CA CYS A 23 -32.77 -51.46 -28.31
C CYS A 23 -31.44 -51.43 -27.54
N LEU A 24 -30.66 -52.52 -27.54
CA LEU A 24 -29.37 -52.59 -26.84
C LEU A 24 -28.22 -51.89 -27.58
N ARG A 25 -28.40 -51.44 -28.82
CA ARG A 25 -27.40 -50.64 -29.56
C ARG A 25 -27.72 -49.16 -29.67
N SER A 26 -28.94 -48.74 -29.29
CA SER A 26 -29.30 -47.31 -29.18
C SER A 26 -29.39 -46.80 -27.74
N LEU A 27 -29.32 -47.69 -26.72
CA LEU A 27 -29.16 -47.29 -25.31
C LEU A 27 -27.71 -47.24 -24.82
N LEU A 28 -26.72 -47.55 -25.67
CA LEU A 28 -25.30 -47.39 -25.32
C LEU A 28 -24.69 -46.07 -25.80
N VAL A 29 -25.44 -45.24 -26.53
CA VAL A 29 -25.02 -43.88 -26.94
C VAL A 29 -25.79 -42.78 -26.18
N LEU A 30 -26.84 -43.16 -25.42
CA LEU A 30 -27.55 -42.26 -24.49
C LEU A 30 -27.38 -42.63 -23.01
N ALA A 31 -26.39 -43.48 -22.69
CA ALA A 31 -25.94 -43.78 -21.31
C ALA A 31 -24.45 -43.47 -21.07
N LEU A 32 -23.82 -42.74 -22.01
CA LEU A 32 -22.48 -42.15 -21.87
C LEU A 32 -22.53 -40.60 -21.80
N ILE A 33 -23.71 -40.03 -21.54
CA ILE A 33 -23.87 -38.59 -21.26
C ILE A 33 -24.39 -38.33 -19.83
N LEU A 34 -24.73 -39.37 -19.05
CA LEU A 34 -25.22 -39.22 -17.67
C LEU A 34 -24.56 -40.22 -16.68
N ALA A 35 -23.24 -40.40 -16.78
CA ALA A 35 -22.46 -41.07 -15.74
C ALA A 35 -21.46 -40.08 -15.13
N GLY A 36 -21.82 -39.54 -13.97
CA GLY A 36 -20.86 -38.98 -13.03
C GLY A 36 -20.48 -37.50 -13.22
N ILE A 37 -21.46 -36.60 -13.39
CA ILE A 37 -21.30 -35.30 -12.70
C ILE A 37 -21.56 -35.62 -11.23
N SER A 38 -20.56 -36.15 -10.53
CA SER A 38 -20.51 -35.90 -9.09
C SER A 38 -20.44 -34.38 -8.99
N ALA A 39 -21.57 -33.75 -8.73
CA ALA A 39 -21.58 -32.45 -8.09
C ALA A 39 -20.82 -32.68 -6.78
N HIS A 40 -19.49 -32.50 -6.84
CA HIS A 40 -18.74 -32.24 -5.64
C HIS A 40 -19.43 -31.01 -5.10
N VAL A 41 -20.06 -31.16 -3.93
CA VAL A 41 -20.35 -30.01 -3.09
C VAL A 41 -18.98 -29.39 -2.88
N GLN A 42 -18.63 -28.42 -3.71
CA GLN A 42 -17.38 -27.71 -3.62
C GLN A 42 -17.57 -26.85 -2.37
N GLY A 43 -17.15 -27.39 -1.23
CA GLY A 43 -16.94 -26.56 -0.05
C GLY A 43 -16.08 -25.40 -0.49
N ALA A 44 -16.44 -24.18 -0.10
CA ALA A 44 -15.76 -22.97 -0.53
C ALA A 44 -14.24 -23.18 -0.53
N SER A 45 -13.60 -22.99 -1.69
CA SER A 45 -12.15 -22.96 -1.82
C SER A 45 -11.65 -21.90 -0.83
N SER A 46 -10.82 -22.29 0.13
CA SER A 46 -10.28 -21.40 1.16
C SER A 46 -8.79 -21.67 1.33
N ILE A 47 -8.01 -20.61 1.45
CA ILE A 47 -6.58 -20.68 1.80
C ILE A 47 -6.43 -20.42 3.30
N ASP A 48 -5.84 -21.36 4.03
CA ASP A 48 -5.58 -21.23 5.48
C ASP A 48 -4.36 -22.05 5.91
N PHE A 49 -3.75 -21.69 7.04
CA PHE A 49 -2.71 -22.50 7.68
C PHE A 49 -2.64 -22.30 9.20
N THR A 50 -2.03 -23.25 9.91
CA THR A 50 -1.83 -23.19 11.36
C THR A 50 -0.36 -23.35 11.74
N ALA A 51 0.00 -23.02 12.97
CA ALA A 51 1.32 -23.24 13.56
C ALA A 51 1.17 -23.97 14.89
N ASN A 52 2.10 -24.87 15.23
CA ASN A 52 2.08 -25.59 16.50
C ASN A 52 2.34 -24.69 17.72
N VAL A 53 3.14 -23.64 17.55
CA VAL A 53 3.42 -22.61 18.55
C VAL A 53 3.50 -21.25 17.86
N THR A 54 2.94 -20.21 18.48
CA THR A 54 2.99 -18.82 17.98
C THR A 54 3.84 -17.91 18.85
N THR A 55 4.29 -18.38 20.02
CA THR A 55 5.16 -17.61 20.92
C THR A 55 6.17 -18.50 21.61
N GLY A 56 7.40 -18.04 21.80
CA GLY A 56 8.38 -18.78 22.58
C GLY A 56 9.77 -18.14 22.56
N ASN A 57 10.73 -18.81 23.21
CA ASN A 57 12.10 -18.32 23.27
C ASN A 57 12.93 -18.74 22.05
N VAL A 58 13.84 -17.87 21.61
CA VAL A 58 14.81 -18.23 20.58
C VAL A 58 15.86 -19.22 21.11
N PRO A 59 16.29 -20.22 20.30
CA PRO A 59 15.78 -20.56 18.97
C PRO A 59 14.38 -21.19 19.05
N LEU A 60 13.40 -20.60 18.34
CA LEU A 60 12.01 -21.03 18.36
C LEU A 60 11.72 -21.86 17.11
N ASN A 61 11.55 -23.18 17.27
CA ASN A 61 11.17 -24.08 16.19
C ASN A 61 9.65 -24.15 16.04
N VAL A 62 9.13 -23.73 14.89
CA VAL A 62 7.71 -23.68 14.55
C VAL A 62 7.41 -24.63 13.40
N LEU A 63 6.42 -25.49 13.58
CA LEU A 63 5.85 -26.33 12.53
C LEU A 63 4.58 -25.66 11.99
N PHE A 64 4.60 -25.29 10.72
CA PHE A 64 3.46 -24.78 9.98
C PHE A 64 2.75 -25.92 9.26
N THR A 65 1.41 -25.89 9.27
CA THR A 65 0.54 -26.87 8.59
C THR A 65 -0.44 -26.12 7.70
N ASP A 66 -0.39 -26.35 6.40
CA ASP A 66 -1.38 -25.86 5.45
C ASP A 66 -2.72 -26.57 5.68
N THR A 67 -3.78 -25.79 5.92
CA THR A 67 -5.15 -26.26 6.14
C THR A 67 -6.10 -25.83 5.03
N SER A 68 -5.56 -25.40 3.88
CA SER A 68 -6.32 -24.91 2.73
C SER A 68 -7.19 -26.01 2.11
N SER A 69 -8.39 -25.64 1.68
CA SER A 69 -9.36 -26.50 0.99
C SER A 69 -9.31 -26.36 -0.55
N LEU A 70 -8.14 -26.04 -1.10
CA LEU A 70 -7.95 -25.81 -2.55
C LEU A 70 -7.85 -27.14 -3.34
N PRO A 71 -8.47 -27.26 -4.53
CA PRO A 71 -8.28 -28.40 -5.42
C PRO A 71 -6.80 -28.58 -5.82
N VAL A 72 -6.25 -29.78 -5.62
CA VAL A 72 -4.82 -30.04 -5.88
C VAL A 72 -4.54 -30.12 -7.39
N ILE A 73 -3.74 -29.19 -7.89
CA ILE A 73 -3.19 -29.19 -9.26
C ILE A 73 -1.66 -29.00 -9.25
N ASP A 74 -1.16 -28.13 -8.36
CA ASP A 74 0.24 -28.03 -8.00
C ASP A 74 0.34 -28.13 -6.46
N ASP A 75 1.08 -29.12 -5.96
CA ASP A 75 1.27 -29.33 -4.53
C ASP A 75 2.34 -28.39 -3.94
N SER A 76 2.90 -27.49 -4.74
CA SER A 76 3.87 -26.49 -4.31
C SER A 76 3.22 -25.36 -3.49
N ARG A 77 3.67 -25.20 -2.25
CA ARG A 77 3.30 -24.14 -1.31
C ARG A 77 4.51 -23.25 -1.10
N ARG A 78 4.41 -21.96 -1.46
CA ARG A 78 5.46 -21.01 -1.15
C ARG A 78 5.22 -20.43 0.24
N TRP A 79 6.16 -20.69 1.14
CA TRP A 79 6.18 -20.15 2.48
C TRP A 79 7.16 -18.99 2.57
N ASP A 80 6.73 -17.91 3.19
CA ASP A 80 7.57 -16.79 3.60
C ASP A 80 7.41 -16.63 5.10
N PHE A 81 8.48 -16.85 5.86
CA PHE A 81 8.43 -16.92 7.32
C PHE A 81 8.54 -15.56 8.00
N GLY A 82 8.73 -14.48 7.23
CA GLY A 82 8.82 -13.11 7.76
C GLY A 82 10.19 -12.72 8.31
N ASP A 83 11.16 -13.63 8.32
CA ASP A 83 12.56 -13.38 8.73
C ASP A 83 13.53 -13.25 7.54
N GLY A 84 12.97 -13.12 6.33
CA GLY A 84 13.70 -13.12 5.06
C GLY A 84 13.88 -14.50 4.43
N THR A 85 13.51 -15.57 5.13
CA THR A 85 13.55 -16.93 4.60
C THR A 85 12.27 -17.24 3.81
N VAL A 86 12.45 -17.69 2.57
CA VAL A 86 11.39 -18.16 1.68
C VAL A 86 11.69 -19.60 1.29
N THR A 87 10.69 -20.48 1.34
CA THR A 87 10.86 -21.91 0.99
C THR A 87 9.63 -22.43 0.26
N PHE A 88 9.82 -23.51 -0.50
CA PHE A 88 8.73 -24.23 -1.17
C PHE A 88 8.54 -25.59 -0.51
N ASP A 89 7.29 -25.95 -0.22
CA ASP A 89 6.90 -27.21 0.39
C ASP A 89 5.90 -27.95 -0.50
N ALA A 90 6.08 -29.25 -0.68
CA ALA A 90 5.18 -30.12 -1.45
C ALA A 90 4.23 -30.94 -0.56
N VAL A 91 4.45 -30.97 0.76
CA VAL A 91 3.82 -31.95 1.67
C VAL A 91 2.65 -31.35 2.46
N GLY A 92 2.61 -30.03 2.62
CA GLY A 92 1.60 -29.31 3.43
C GLY A 92 2.03 -29.07 4.88
N THR A 93 3.25 -29.47 5.25
CA THR A 93 3.80 -29.23 6.58
C THR A 93 5.28 -28.87 6.48
N ILE A 94 5.68 -27.76 7.09
CA ILE A 94 7.07 -27.27 7.06
C ILE A 94 7.52 -26.76 8.42
N SER A 95 8.72 -27.12 8.85
CA SER A 95 9.35 -26.60 10.07
C SER A 95 10.29 -25.46 9.75
N HIS A 96 10.21 -24.37 10.51
CA HIS A 96 11.11 -23.22 10.44
C HIS A 96 11.60 -22.83 11.84
N THR A 97 12.87 -22.46 11.97
CA THR A 97 13.46 -22.06 13.26
C THR A 97 13.83 -20.59 13.25
N TYR A 98 13.16 -19.81 14.10
CA TYR A 98 13.47 -18.40 14.32
C TYR A 98 14.66 -18.27 15.28
N GLN A 99 15.77 -17.75 14.77
CA GLN A 99 17.05 -17.62 15.50
C GLN A 99 17.19 -16.29 16.26
N GLN A 100 16.43 -15.27 15.87
CA GLN A 100 16.48 -13.92 16.44
C GLN A 100 15.15 -13.60 17.10
N GLU A 101 15.19 -12.73 18.12
CA GLU A 101 13.94 -12.21 18.69
C GLU A 101 13.28 -11.30 17.66
N GLY A 102 11.96 -11.36 17.61
CA GLY A 102 11.21 -10.68 16.57
C GLY A 102 9.75 -11.09 16.56
N THR A 103 8.95 -10.25 15.92
CA THR A 103 7.57 -10.55 15.58
C THR A 103 7.52 -10.76 14.08
N TYR A 104 7.03 -11.92 13.65
CA TYR A 104 7.15 -12.39 12.28
C TYR A 104 5.78 -12.59 11.63
N THR A 105 5.61 -11.97 10.48
CA THR A 105 4.45 -12.14 9.60
C THR A 105 4.71 -13.31 8.66
N VAL A 106 3.81 -14.29 8.63
CA VAL A 106 3.97 -15.51 7.83
C VAL A 106 3.00 -15.46 6.65
N ARG A 107 3.51 -15.76 5.45
CA ARG A 107 2.72 -15.80 4.21
C ARG A 107 2.80 -17.18 3.56
N LEU A 108 1.65 -17.67 3.15
CA LEU A 108 1.47 -18.88 2.35
C LEU A 108 0.89 -18.49 0.99
N ASP A 109 1.57 -18.89 -0.08
CA ASP A 109 1.05 -18.78 -1.43
C ASP A 109 0.80 -20.17 -2.02
N ARG A 110 -0.36 -20.33 -2.67
CA ARG A 110 -0.76 -21.57 -3.38
C ARG A 110 -1.33 -21.23 -4.74
N THR A 111 -1.31 -22.20 -5.65
CA THR A 111 -1.95 -22.08 -6.97
C THR A 111 -2.80 -23.32 -7.24
N ASP A 112 -4.03 -23.14 -7.72
CA ASP A 112 -4.93 -24.21 -8.15
C ASP A 112 -5.51 -23.92 -9.56
N SER A 113 -6.53 -24.68 -9.99
CA SER A 113 -7.24 -24.43 -11.26
C SER A 113 -7.96 -23.09 -11.33
N GLU A 114 -8.31 -22.53 -10.18
CA GLU A 114 -9.08 -21.29 -10.06
C GLU A 114 -8.15 -20.08 -10.03
N GLY A 115 -6.89 -20.26 -9.62
CA GLY A 115 -5.83 -19.27 -9.77
C GLY A 115 -4.80 -19.30 -8.66
N TYR A 116 -4.15 -18.15 -8.46
CA TYR A 116 -3.19 -17.93 -7.39
C TYR A 116 -3.90 -17.41 -6.15
N HIS A 117 -3.59 -18.00 -5.01
CA HIS A 117 -4.12 -17.68 -3.69
C HIS A 117 -2.96 -17.28 -2.77
N SER A 118 -3.14 -16.23 -1.98
CA SER A 118 -2.15 -15.79 -1.00
C SER A 118 -2.83 -15.49 0.33
N LEU A 119 -2.29 -16.03 1.41
CA LEU A 119 -2.73 -15.75 2.76
C LEU A 119 -1.58 -15.24 3.60
N ILE A 120 -1.82 -14.16 4.31
CA ILE A 120 -0.85 -13.52 5.19
C ILE A 120 -1.43 -13.52 6.62
N LYS A 121 -0.66 -14.03 7.58
CA LYS A 121 -0.95 -13.90 9.01
C LYS A 121 0.07 -12.95 9.63
N TYR A 122 -0.39 -11.76 9.98
CA TYR A 122 0.41 -10.70 10.59
C TYR A 122 0.75 -11.03 12.04
N ASP A 123 1.94 -10.63 12.47
CA ASP A 123 2.45 -10.80 13.84
C ASP A 123 2.24 -12.21 14.40
N TYR A 124 2.31 -13.20 13.52
CA TYR A 124 1.80 -14.53 13.78
C TYR A 124 2.73 -15.34 14.68
N ILE A 125 4.05 -15.11 14.58
CA ILE A 125 5.06 -15.71 15.46
C ILE A 125 5.80 -14.63 16.26
N ILE A 126 5.84 -14.78 17.58
CA ILE A 126 6.57 -13.88 18.49
C ILE A 126 7.71 -14.68 19.15
N ALA A 127 8.93 -14.45 18.69
CA ALA A 127 10.13 -15.03 19.26
C ALA A 127 10.77 -14.05 20.26
N THR A 128 11.05 -14.51 21.47
CA THR A 128 11.58 -13.67 22.57
C THR A 128 12.92 -14.19 23.06
N THR A 129 13.80 -13.32 23.56
CA THR A 129 14.98 -13.80 24.31
C THR A 129 14.58 -14.14 25.76
N PRO A 130 15.20 -15.17 26.37
CA PRO A 130 14.95 -15.44 27.78
C PRO A 130 15.43 -14.25 28.61
N THR A 131 14.54 -13.69 29.43
CA THR A 131 14.92 -12.66 30.40
C THR A 131 15.98 -13.25 31.35
N PRO A 132 17.16 -12.64 31.50
CA PRO A 132 18.18 -13.17 32.40
C PRO A 132 17.64 -13.16 33.82
N THR A 133 17.45 -14.34 34.41
CA THR A 133 17.23 -14.47 35.85
C THR A 133 18.54 -14.06 36.53
N PRO A 134 18.55 -13.06 37.44
CA PRO A 134 19.79 -12.63 38.08
C PRO A 134 20.34 -13.81 38.90
N THR A 135 21.43 -14.39 38.42
CA THR A 135 22.17 -15.44 39.13
C THR A 135 23.35 -14.78 39.85
N PRO A 136 23.52 -14.99 41.18
CA PRO A 136 24.60 -14.37 41.94
C PRO A 136 25.97 -14.83 41.44
N THR A 137 26.86 -13.87 41.23
CA THR A 137 28.22 -14.05 40.75
C THR A 137 29.06 -14.90 41.72
N ILE A 138 29.58 -16.04 41.27
CA ILE A 138 30.71 -16.73 41.92
C ILE A 138 31.84 -16.91 40.91
N THR A 139 32.99 -16.37 41.27
CA THR A 139 34.26 -16.40 40.54
C THR A 139 34.94 -17.77 40.64
N THR A 140 35.23 -18.44 39.51
CA THR A 140 36.32 -19.44 39.41
C THR A 140 36.94 -19.55 38.01
N VAL A 141 38.23 -19.20 37.95
CA VAL A 141 39.43 -19.65 37.18
C VAL A 141 39.25 -20.53 35.91
N PRO A 142 40.03 -20.29 34.82
CA PRO A 142 39.84 -20.97 33.53
C PRO A 142 40.51 -22.35 33.46
N THR A 143 39.87 -23.26 32.71
CA THR A 143 40.48 -24.49 32.20
C THR A 143 40.12 -24.72 30.75
N THR A 144 41.11 -25.18 29.99
CA THR A 144 41.19 -25.24 28.53
C THR A 144 40.65 -26.54 27.90
N SER A 145 40.21 -26.40 26.63
CA SER A 145 40.21 -27.40 25.52
C SER A 145 39.05 -28.41 25.42
N PRO A 146 38.77 -29.02 24.22
CA PRO A 146 39.26 -28.75 22.86
C PRO A 146 38.17 -28.52 21.78
N VAL A 147 38.62 -28.06 20.63
CA VAL A 147 37.90 -27.90 19.35
C VAL A 147 37.49 -29.26 18.77
N THR A 148 36.27 -29.36 18.23
CA THR A 148 35.88 -30.46 17.32
C THR A 148 35.28 -29.90 16.03
N THR A 149 35.80 -30.40 14.93
CA THR A 149 35.62 -30.05 13.52
C THR A 149 34.20 -30.31 13.00
N ALA A 150 33.65 -29.37 12.21
CA ALA A 150 32.47 -29.60 11.39
C ALA A 150 32.88 -29.98 9.95
N THR A 151 32.32 -31.09 9.44
CA THR A 151 32.45 -31.51 8.04
C THR A 151 31.10 -31.27 7.36
N THR A 152 31.03 -30.32 6.42
CA THR A 152 29.84 -30.12 5.57
C THR A 152 30.10 -30.70 4.18
N VAL A 153 29.25 -31.66 3.80
CA VAL A 153 29.19 -32.26 2.47
C VAL A 153 28.37 -31.34 1.55
N ILE A 154 28.90 -31.04 0.37
CA ILE A 154 28.23 -30.32 -0.72
C ILE A 154 27.41 -31.33 -1.55
N PRO A 155 26.13 -31.08 -1.88
CA PRO A 155 25.46 -31.78 -2.98
C PRO A 155 25.50 -30.94 -4.27
N PRO A 156 25.45 -31.60 -5.45
CA PRO A 156 25.79 -30.99 -6.73
C PRO A 156 24.66 -30.16 -7.35
N THR A 157 25.05 -29.09 -8.02
CA THR A 157 24.20 -28.27 -8.91
C THR A 157 23.85 -29.05 -10.18
N THR A 158 22.56 -29.11 -10.52
CA THR A 158 22.07 -29.53 -11.85
C THR A 158 21.60 -28.27 -12.59
N PRO A 159 21.93 -28.11 -13.89
CA PRO A 159 21.77 -26.84 -14.59
C PRO A 159 20.31 -26.58 -14.97
N ILE A 160 19.84 -25.36 -14.71
CA ILE A 160 18.55 -24.86 -15.17
C ILE A 160 18.74 -24.37 -16.61
N THR A 161 17.98 -24.96 -17.55
CA THR A 161 17.92 -24.53 -18.95
C THR A 161 17.28 -23.14 -19.05
N THR A 162 17.95 -22.21 -19.72
CA THR A 162 17.53 -20.82 -19.89
C THR A 162 16.52 -20.62 -21.04
N VAL A 163 15.62 -19.68 -20.77
CA VAL A 163 14.46 -19.12 -21.51
C VAL A 163 14.75 -18.68 -22.97
N PRO A 164 13.72 -18.34 -23.80
CA PRO A 164 13.31 -16.92 -23.86
C PRO A 164 11.81 -16.67 -24.14
N THR A 165 11.18 -15.74 -23.41
CA THR A 165 10.09 -14.92 -23.96
C THR A 165 10.15 -13.55 -23.29
N THR A 166 10.74 -12.59 -23.99
CA THR A 166 11.07 -11.25 -23.49
C THR A 166 9.81 -10.47 -23.12
N ALA A 167 9.62 -10.25 -21.82
CA ALA A 167 8.81 -9.14 -21.32
C ALA A 167 9.46 -7.81 -21.75
N PRO A 168 8.69 -6.78 -22.13
CA PRO A 168 9.25 -5.44 -22.29
C PRO A 168 9.78 -4.93 -20.94
N THR A 169 10.89 -4.20 -21.02
CA THR A 169 11.83 -3.87 -19.94
C THR A 169 11.55 -2.56 -19.20
N THR A 170 10.40 -1.91 -19.39
CA THR A 170 10.16 -0.59 -18.80
C THR A 170 9.07 -0.66 -17.73
N GLN A 171 9.54 -0.72 -16.49
CA GLN A 171 8.80 -0.48 -15.25
C GLN A 171 8.16 0.94 -15.31
N PRO A 172 7.21 1.30 -14.40
CA PRO A 172 6.83 2.69 -14.23
C PRO A 172 8.04 3.61 -14.11
N THR A 173 8.21 4.48 -15.12
CA THR A 173 9.34 5.42 -15.26
C THR A 173 9.28 6.59 -14.29
N MET A 174 8.20 6.70 -13.53
CA MET A 174 7.89 7.83 -12.67
C MET A 174 8.21 7.50 -11.22
N GLN A 175 9.43 7.84 -10.81
CA GLN A 175 9.88 7.67 -9.44
C GLN A 175 9.31 8.78 -8.55
N ILE A 176 8.94 8.43 -7.30
CA ILE A 176 8.51 9.42 -6.31
C ILE A 176 9.65 10.44 -6.14
N PRO A 177 9.38 11.76 -6.27
CA PRO A 177 10.45 12.75 -6.27
C PRO A 177 11.23 12.76 -4.96
N SER A 178 12.50 13.18 -5.02
CA SER A 178 13.21 13.63 -3.83
C SER A 178 12.76 15.05 -3.50
N GLU A 179 12.55 15.33 -2.23
CA GLU A 179 12.13 16.62 -1.73
C GLU A 179 13.24 17.25 -0.88
N PHE A 180 13.42 18.56 -1.05
CA PHE A 180 14.38 19.36 -0.29
C PHE A 180 13.72 20.59 0.31
N PHE A 181 14.20 20.99 1.48
CA PHE A 181 13.86 22.24 2.14
C PHE A 181 15.00 22.70 3.04
N GLY A 182 14.98 23.95 3.48
CA GLY A 182 15.93 24.44 4.45
C GLY A 182 16.25 25.91 4.25
N GLU A 183 17.39 26.32 4.79
CA GLU A 183 17.87 27.68 4.65
C GLU A 183 18.60 27.88 3.31
N ALA A 184 18.47 29.05 2.71
CA ALA A 184 19.13 29.47 1.48
C ALA A 184 19.80 30.83 1.70
N THR A 185 21.12 30.86 1.58
CA THR A 185 21.91 32.10 1.69
C THR A 185 22.68 32.35 0.39
N SER A 186 22.82 33.62 0.01
CA SER A 186 23.68 34.05 -1.09
C SER A 186 24.70 35.05 -0.56
N SER A 187 25.99 34.72 -0.70
CA SER A 187 27.11 35.51 -0.16
C SER A 187 26.92 35.91 1.32
N GLY A 188 26.39 34.99 2.12
CA GLY A 188 26.16 35.18 3.56
C GLY A 188 24.87 35.93 3.94
N LEU A 189 24.07 36.38 2.97
CA LEU A 189 22.77 37.02 3.21
C LEU A 189 21.61 36.08 2.88
N PRO A 190 20.46 36.17 3.57
CA PRO A 190 19.26 35.40 3.23
C PRO A 190 18.82 35.66 1.78
N VAL A 191 18.53 34.59 1.03
CA VAL A 191 17.95 34.74 -0.31
C VAL A 191 16.57 35.41 -0.18
N PRO A 192 16.26 36.46 -0.97
CA PRO A 192 14.99 37.16 -0.87
C PRO A 192 13.81 36.31 -1.33
N VAL A 193 12.60 36.67 -0.88
CA VAL A 193 11.35 36.07 -1.36
C VAL A 193 11.26 36.18 -2.88
N GLY A 194 10.82 35.11 -3.53
CA GLY A 194 10.74 35.01 -5.00
C GLY A 194 12.04 34.55 -5.66
N GLY A 195 13.16 34.47 -4.93
CA GLY A 195 14.40 33.88 -5.44
C GLY A 195 14.17 32.45 -5.93
N ARG A 196 14.59 32.15 -7.16
CA ARG A 196 14.34 30.85 -7.82
C ARG A 196 15.51 29.90 -7.57
N ILE A 197 15.25 28.82 -6.85
CA ILE A 197 16.20 27.73 -6.64
C ILE A 197 15.85 26.61 -7.61
N VAL A 198 16.82 26.23 -8.43
CA VAL A 198 16.70 25.18 -9.45
C VAL A 198 17.57 23.99 -9.06
N ALA A 199 16.97 22.81 -8.96
CA ALA A 199 17.70 21.55 -8.87
C ALA A 199 18.01 21.04 -10.29
N ARG A 200 19.25 20.61 -10.52
CA ARG A 200 19.68 20.01 -11.79
C ARG A 200 20.25 18.62 -11.58
N ILE A 201 19.93 17.73 -12.52
CA ILE A 201 20.57 16.43 -12.69
C ILE A 201 21.35 16.48 -14.00
N GLY A 202 22.68 16.39 -13.92
CA GLY A 202 23.55 16.71 -15.06
C GLY A 202 23.27 18.13 -15.57
N SER A 203 22.92 18.27 -16.85
CA SER A 203 22.55 19.54 -17.47
C SER A 203 21.04 19.84 -17.44
N ARG A 204 20.21 18.90 -17.00
CA ARG A 204 18.74 19.01 -17.05
C ARG A 204 18.20 19.67 -15.78
N ASN A 205 17.30 20.65 -15.94
CA ASN A 205 16.50 21.15 -14.82
C ASN A 205 15.53 20.04 -14.37
N ALA A 206 15.68 19.60 -13.13
CA ALA A 206 14.97 18.46 -12.56
C ALA A 206 13.93 18.87 -11.50
N GLY A 207 13.96 20.12 -11.07
CA GLY A 207 13.01 20.69 -10.11
C GLY A 207 13.27 22.16 -9.88
N GLU A 208 12.26 22.91 -9.44
CA GLU A 208 12.42 24.29 -9.01
C GLU A 208 11.47 24.66 -7.88
N ILE A 209 11.87 25.66 -7.09
CA ILE A 209 11.06 26.27 -6.04
C ILE A 209 11.38 27.76 -5.95
N GLN A 210 10.40 28.56 -5.56
CA GLN A 210 10.60 29.95 -5.15
C GLN A 210 10.70 30.04 -3.63
N VAL A 211 11.63 30.87 -3.15
CA VAL A 211 11.78 31.18 -1.74
C VAL A 211 10.51 31.88 -1.23
N GLY A 212 9.82 31.26 -0.28
CA GLY A 212 8.55 31.75 0.26
C GLY A 212 8.70 32.68 1.46
N SER A 213 9.85 32.64 2.13
CA SER A 213 10.22 33.53 3.23
C SER A 213 11.71 33.85 3.14
N PRO A 214 12.17 35.07 3.50
CA PRO A 214 13.58 35.43 3.36
C PRO A 214 14.48 34.38 4.00
N GLY A 215 15.39 33.80 3.21
CA GLY A 215 16.32 32.78 3.67
C GLY A 215 15.77 31.35 3.73
N SER A 216 14.48 31.10 3.47
CA SER A 216 13.89 29.76 3.65
C SER A 216 13.20 29.27 2.38
N TYR A 217 13.61 28.08 1.91
CA TYR A 217 12.97 27.39 0.79
C TYR A 217 12.26 26.13 1.28
N GLY A 218 10.94 26.09 1.14
CA GLY A 218 10.09 25.08 1.78
C GLY A 218 10.02 25.23 3.31
N GLY A 219 9.36 24.31 4.03
CA GLY A 219 9.24 24.39 5.51
C GLY A 219 9.18 23.04 6.25
N PRO A 220 9.70 22.83 7.47
CA PRO A 220 9.90 21.50 8.05
C PRO A 220 8.66 20.62 8.26
N GLY A 221 7.45 21.16 8.15
CA GLY A 221 6.21 20.43 8.33
C GLY A 221 5.96 19.35 7.26
N PRO A 222 5.23 18.27 7.61
CA PRO A 222 4.86 17.20 6.66
C PRO A 222 3.93 17.68 5.53
N PHE A 223 3.46 18.93 5.60
CA PHE A 223 2.53 19.56 4.66
C PHE A 223 3.03 20.91 4.11
N ASP A 224 4.28 21.30 4.35
CA ASP A 224 4.84 22.55 3.80
C ASP A 224 5.42 22.30 2.40
N GLN A 225 5.40 23.32 1.52
CA GLN A 225 5.99 23.18 0.19
C GLN A 225 7.46 22.70 0.24
N ARG A 226 7.89 22.02 -0.82
CA ARG A 226 9.18 21.37 -0.95
C ARG A 226 9.69 21.54 -2.38
N LEU A 227 11.01 21.66 -2.52
CA LEU A 227 11.65 21.53 -3.82
C LEU A 227 11.58 20.06 -4.25
N LYS A 228 10.70 19.74 -5.20
CA LYS A 228 10.56 18.40 -5.78
C LYS A 228 11.56 18.23 -6.92
N VAL A 229 12.37 17.19 -6.85
CA VAL A 229 13.36 16.85 -7.88
C VAL A 229 12.98 15.51 -8.49
N TYR A 230 12.86 15.46 -9.81
CA TYR A 230 12.50 14.25 -10.56
C TYR A 230 13.70 13.73 -11.35
N ALA A 231 14.11 12.48 -11.09
CA ALA A 231 15.07 11.75 -11.89
C ALA A 231 14.37 10.87 -12.93
N THR A 232 15.00 10.66 -14.08
CA THR A 232 14.54 9.71 -15.10
C THR A 232 15.08 8.31 -14.81
N GLU A 233 14.44 7.26 -15.35
CA GLU A 233 14.99 5.91 -15.23
C GLU A 233 16.38 5.77 -15.83
N ASP A 234 16.66 6.45 -16.94
CA ASP A 234 17.96 6.39 -17.60
C ASP A 234 19.05 6.97 -16.70
N GLU A 235 18.75 8.06 -15.99
CA GLU A 235 19.66 8.65 -15.00
C GLU A 235 19.93 7.67 -13.85
N ILE A 236 18.87 7.02 -13.33
CA ILE A 236 18.97 6.07 -12.21
C ILE A 236 19.72 4.79 -12.62
N ARG A 237 19.45 4.28 -13.82
CA ARG A 237 20.11 3.09 -14.36
C ARG A 237 21.59 3.33 -14.64
N SER A 238 21.96 4.59 -14.91
CA SER A 238 23.35 5.01 -15.11
C SER A 238 24.18 5.06 -13.82
N GLY A 239 23.55 4.93 -12.65
CA GLY A 239 24.21 4.89 -11.35
C GLY A 239 23.65 5.92 -10.36
N PRO A 240 24.39 6.23 -9.28
CA PRO A 240 23.97 7.23 -8.31
C PRO A 240 23.74 8.60 -8.96
N VAL A 241 22.51 9.11 -8.84
CA VAL A 241 22.10 10.36 -9.47
C VAL A 241 22.43 11.55 -8.58
N LEU A 242 23.41 12.36 -8.97
CA LEU A 242 23.82 13.57 -8.26
C LEU A 242 22.95 14.77 -8.65
N ILE A 243 22.48 15.50 -7.63
CA ILE A 243 21.69 16.72 -7.73
C ILE A 243 22.58 17.91 -7.36
N THR A 244 22.57 18.92 -8.22
CA THR A 244 23.19 20.23 -7.95
C THR A 244 22.12 21.30 -7.84
N PHE A 245 22.34 22.30 -6.98
CA PHE A 245 21.37 23.38 -6.75
C PHE A 245 21.91 24.70 -7.27
N TRP A 246 21.03 25.50 -7.88
CA TRP A 246 21.40 26.73 -8.57
C TRP A 246 20.42 27.85 -8.22
N LEU A 247 20.93 28.99 -7.77
CA LEU A 247 20.16 30.21 -7.59
C LEU A 247 20.07 30.95 -8.92
N GLU A 248 18.84 31.30 -9.31
CA GLU A 248 18.49 31.92 -10.60
C GLU A 248 18.98 31.13 -11.83
N GLY A 249 19.41 29.87 -11.64
CA GLY A 249 19.98 29.01 -12.66
C GLY A 249 21.44 29.31 -13.03
N THR A 250 22.09 30.27 -12.38
CA THR A 250 23.44 30.75 -12.74
C THR A 250 24.47 30.59 -11.62
N ILE A 251 24.06 30.68 -10.35
CA ILE A 251 24.97 30.59 -9.20
C ILE A 251 24.77 29.22 -8.55
N GLN A 252 25.77 28.34 -8.64
CA GLN A 252 25.70 27.03 -7.99
C GLN A 252 25.84 27.15 -6.47
N ALA A 253 25.12 26.31 -5.73
CA ALA A 253 25.34 26.12 -4.31
C ALA A 253 26.59 25.27 -4.05
N ASP A 254 27.21 25.45 -2.87
CA ASP A 254 28.30 24.58 -2.40
C ASP A 254 27.80 23.14 -2.14
N GLN A 255 26.53 22.99 -1.78
CA GLN A 255 25.94 21.72 -1.42
C GLN A 255 25.42 20.97 -2.65
N THR A 256 25.52 19.65 -2.57
CA THR A 256 24.93 18.69 -3.51
C THR A 256 24.22 17.59 -2.73
N ALA A 257 23.34 16.85 -3.39
CA ALA A 257 22.64 15.72 -2.79
C ALA A 257 22.49 14.58 -3.80
N TYR A 258 22.28 13.36 -3.31
CA TYR A 258 21.91 12.25 -4.18
C TYR A 258 20.40 12.09 -4.23
N PHE A 259 19.87 11.83 -5.41
CA PHE A 259 18.46 11.49 -5.59
C PHE A 259 18.14 10.20 -4.85
N GLN A 260 17.10 10.26 -4.03
CA GLN A 260 16.54 9.15 -3.27
C GLN A 260 15.02 9.22 -3.36
N SER A 261 14.40 8.19 -3.93
CA SER A 261 12.95 8.17 -4.18
C SER A 261 12.15 8.52 -2.92
N GLY A 262 11.33 9.56 -3.00
CA GLY A 262 10.47 10.01 -1.91
C GLY A 262 11.19 10.43 -0.62
N SER A 263 12.51 10.69 -0.67
CA SER A 263 13.22 11.35 0.44
C SER A 263 12.68 12.76 0.66
N SER A 264 12.72 13.22 1.91
CA SER A 264 12.48 14.61 2.29
C SER A 264 13.67 15.02 3.14
N GLN A 265 14.51 15.91 2.61
CA GLN A 265 15.81 16.25 3.20
C GLN A 265 15.85 17.73 3.59
N ASN A 266 16.24 18.00 4.83
CA ASN A 266 16.61 19.34 5.27
C ASN A 266 18.06 19.63 4.82
N LEU A 267 18.24 20.59 3.94
CA LEU A 267 19.52 20.95 3.34
C LEU A 267 19.67 22.47 3.38
N ALA A 268 20.73 22.96 4.02
CA ALA A 268 21.08 24.37 3.94
C ALA A 268 21.89 24.61 2.65
N LEU A 269 21.46 25.58 1.83
CA LEU A 269 22.11 25.96 0.59
C LEU A 269 22.84 27.29 0.73
N SER A 270 24.11 27.29 0.38
CA SER A 270 24.97 28.49 0.32
C SER A 270 25.40 28.74 -1.12
N PHE A 271 24.98 29.88 -1.68
CA PHE A 271 25.25 30.29 -3.05
C PHE A 271 26.33 31.37 -3.08
N GLY A 272 27.34 31.21 -3.94
CA GLY A 272 28.39 32.22 -4.14
C GLY A 272 29.40 32.29 -2.99
N GLY A 273 29.63 31.18 -2.28
CA GLY A 273 30.73 30.99 -1.33
C GLY A 273 32.01 30.51 -2.03
N THR A 274 33.18 30.82 -1.46
CA THR A 274 34.43 30.17 -1.87
C THR A 274 34.39 28.71 -1.40
N THR A 275 34.52 27.79 -2.36
CA THR A 275 34.49 26.34 -2.23
C THR A 275 34.98 25.78 -0.88
N PRO A 276 34.14 25.07 -0.12
CA PRO A 276 34.59 24.06 0.81
C PRO A 276 34.33 22.64 0.27
N THR A 277 35.33 21.79 0.46
CA THR A 277 35.42 20.35 0.21
C THR A 277 34.22 19.55 0.78
N PRO A 278 33.80 18.44 0.14
CA PRO A 278 32.69 17.60 0.62
C PRO A 278 32.89 17.14 2.07
N THR A 279 31.88 17.36 2.91
CA THR A 279 31.81 16.80 4.26
C THR A 279 30.84 15.62 4.27
N GLN A 280 31.36 14.45 4.60
CA GLN A 280 30.60 13.22 4.85
C GLN A 280 29.85 13.39 6.18
N THR A 281 28.51 13.22 6.17
CA THR A 281 27.72 13.21 7.41
C THR A 281 27.99 11.89 8.13
N ALA A 282 28.69 11.96 9.26
CA ALA A 282 28.86 10.85 10.18
C ALA A 282 27.61 10.67 11.05
N THR A 283 27.36 9.41 11.39
CA THR A 283 26.39 8.86 12.34
C THR A 283 26.24 9.71 13.63
N PRO A 284 25.05 9.83 14.24
CA PRO A 284 24.85 10.61 15.44
C PRO A 284 25.62 10.00 16.63
N THR A 285 26.69 10.65 17.05
CA THR A 285 27.37 10.36 18.32
C THR A 285 26.66 11.11 19.44
N THR A 286 26.05 10.36 20.36
CA THR A 286 25.60 10.83 21.66
C THR A 286 26.76 11.44 22.45
N ALA A 287 26.62 12.69 22.90
CA ALA A 287 27.47 13.30 23.91
C ALA A 287 26.60 14.12 24.89
N PRO A 288 27.02 14.25 26.16
CA PRO A 288 26.13 14.37 27.30
C PRO A 288 25.61 15.79 27.52
N THR A 289 24.33 15.87 27.89
CA THR A 289 23.70 17.08 28.43
C THR A 289 24.32 17.45 29.77
N THR A 290 24.95 18.62 29.84
CA THR A 290 25.18 19.33 31.10
C THR A 290 24.01 20.28 31.33
N SER A 291 23.34 20.09 32.47
CA SER A 291 22.20 20.89 32.93
C SER A 291 22.65 22.33 33.24
N PRO A 292 21.86 23.37 32.89
CA PRO A 292 21.99 24.65 33.54
C PRO A 292 21.11 24.69 34.80
N VAL A 293 21.75 25.07 35.90
CA VAL A 293 21.14 25.45 37.18
C VAL A 293 20.25 26.68 36.95
N THR A 294 18.98 26.60 37.36
CA THR A 294 18.07 27.75 37.41
C THR A 294 18.04 28.30 38.84
N THR A 295 18.56 29.51 39.00
CA THR A 295 18.40 30.33 40.21
C THR A 295 17.06 31.07 40.13
N SER A 296 16.18 30.82 41.09
CA SER A 296 14.88 31.51 41.22
C SER A 296 15.07 32.96 41.64
N THR A 297 14.52 33.91 40.88
CA THR A 297 14.25 35.28 41.36
C THR A 297 12.75 35.56 41.23
N THR A 298 12.12 35.80 42.38
CA THR A 298 10.73 36.19 42.53
C THR A 298 10.55 37.64 42.06
N VAL A 299 9.57 37.88 41.18
CA VAL A 299 9.10 39.24 40.87
C VAL A 299 7.57 39.27 40.98
N THR A 300 7.09 40.15 41.86
CA THR A 300 5.69 40.44 42.16
C THR A 300 5.02 41.17 40.99
N PRO A 301 3.79 40.81 40.58
CA PRO A 301 3.07 41.57 39.55
C PRO A 301 2.28 42.74 40.15
N THR A 302 2.57 43.95 39.66
CA THR A 302 1.81 45.18 39.92
C THR A 302 0.74 45.36 38.83
N THR A 303 -0.49 45.59 39.25
CA THR A 303 -1.70 45.80 38.44
C THR A 303 -1.69 47.15 37.71
N PRO A 304 -2.23 47.26 36.48
CA PRO A 304 -2.64 48.53 35.92
C PRO A 304 -4.15 48.77 36.09
N ILE A 305 -4.46 50.03 36.39
CA ILE A 305 -5.77 50.61 36.66
C ILE A 305 -6.44 50.97 35.33
N THR A 306 -7.74 50.74 35.17
CA THR A 306 -8.53 51.33 34.07
C THR A 306 -9.89 51.78 34.60
N THR A 307 -10.22 53.03 34.30
CA THR A 307 -11.40 53.78 34.74
C THR A 307 -12.65 53.49 33.90
N ALA A 308 -13.81 53.57 34.56
CA ALA A 308 -15.17 53.36 34.05
C ALA A 308 -15.63 54.37 32.97
N PRO A 309 -16.80 54.14 32.35
CA PRO A 309 -18.00 54.85 32.84
C PRO A 309 -19.35 54.08 32.83
N THR A 310 -20.13 54.36 33.89
CA THR A 310 -21.56 54.78 33.91
C THR A 310 -22.72 53.79 33.62
N THR A 311 -23.56 53.62 34.66
CA THR A 311 -24.92 53.03 34.75
C THR A 311 -25.99 53.99 34.21
N THR A 312 -27.19 53.64 33.70
CA THR A 312 -28.40 52.95 34.27
C THR A 312 -29.54 53.12 33.20
N PRO A 313 -30.83 52.69 33.34
CA PRO A 313 -31.47 51.55 34.01
C PRO A 313 -32.38 50.70 33.07
N VAL A 314 -32.87 49.61 33.66
CA VAL A 314 -33.83 48.60 33.19
C VAL A 314 -35.22 49.17 32.88
N THR A 315 -35.87 48.65 31.82
CA THR A 315 -37.34 48.68 31.65
C THR A 315 -37.82 47.25 31.38
N THR A 316 -38.76 46.78 32.20
CA THR A 316 -39.43 45.48 32.14
C THR A 316 -40.68 45.56 31.24
N ILE A 317 -40.89 44.54 30.39
CA ILE A 317 -42.17 44.28 29.70
C ILE A 317 -42.45 42.76 29.79
N PRO A 318 -43.71 42.33 30.05
CA PRO A 318 -44.00 41.01 30.60
C PRO A 318 -44.19 39.90 29.56
N THR A 319 -44.10 38.68 30.10
CA THR A 319 -44.33 37.34 29.54
C THR A 319 -45.64 37.18 28.75
N PRO A 320 -45.67 36.38 27.67
CA PRO A 320 -46.88 35.68 27.25
C PRO A 320 -46.88 34.22 27.71
N THR A 321 -48.04 33.84 28.20
CA THR A 321 -48.43 32.60 28.86
C THR A 321 -48.44 31.38 27.91
N THR A 322 -47.89 30.27 28.41
CA THR A 322 -48.16 28.85 28.13
C THR A 322 -48.99 28.45 26.90
N GLY A 323 -48.33 27.81 25.92
CA GLY A 323 -48.91 26.75 25.10
C GLY A 323 -48.44 25.37 25.60
N PRO A 324 -49.18 24.27 25.35
CA PRO A 324 -48.96 22.98 25.99
C PRO A 324 -47.60 22.35 25.61
N THR A 325 -46.91 21.89 26.64
CA THR A 325 -45.68 21.10 26.60
C THR A 325 -45.88 19.81 25.79
N THR A 326 -45.27 19.71 24.62
CA THR A 326 -44.93 18.41 24.04
C THR A 326 -43.66 17.92 24.72
N ALA A 327 -43.77 16.82 25.46
CA ALA A 327 -42.63 16.09 25.99
C ALA A 327 -41.62 15.81 24.86
N PRO A 328 -40.30 15.92 25.09
CA PRO A 328 -39.33 15.48 24.11
C PRO A 328 -39.48 13.97 23.96
N THR A 329 -40.05 13.54 22.84
CA THR A 329 -39.93 12.16 22.39
C THR A 329 -38.44 11.91 22.22
N THR A 330 -37.87 11.04 23.06
CA THR A 330 -36.57 10.46 22.81
C THR A 330 -36.69 9.70 21.49
N GLN A 331 -36.31 10.35 20.40
CA GLN A 331 -36.06 9.68 19.14
C GLN A 331 -35.08 8.54 19.46
N PRO A 332 -35.40 7.27 19.13
CA PRO A 332 -34.42 6.21 19.33
C PRO A 332 -33.16 6.65 18.62
N THR A 333 -32.05 6.69 19.37
CA THR A 333 -30.72 6.82 18.79
C THR A 333 -30.59 5.66 17.82
N VAL A 334 -30.80 5.94 16.54
CA VAL A 334 -30.39 5.04 15.47
C VAL A 334 -28.89 4.91 15.62
N THR A 335 -28.47 3.77 16.17
CA THR A 335 -27.10 3.29 15.99
C THR A 335 -26.83 3.39 14.49
N PRO A 336 -25.79 4.11 14.03
CA PRO A 336 -25.52 4.20 12.62
C PRO A 336 -25.32 2.77 12.10
N THR A 337 -26.24 2.33 11.24
CA THR A 337 -26.11 1.10 10.46
C THR A 337 -24.94 1.30 9.51
N TRP A 338 -23.74 0.99 10.01
CA TRP A 338 -22.52 0.92 9.23
C TRP A 338 -22.61 -0.26 8.25
N VAL A 339 -22.19 0.00 7.01
CA VAL A 339 -21.60 -1.05 6.17
C VAL A 339 -20.27 -1.42 6.81
N PRO A 340 -19.81 -2.69 6.84
CA PRO A 340 -18.47 -3.01 7.32
C PRO A 340 -17.44 -2.08 6.64
N GLY A 341 -16.80 -1.23 7.43
CA GLY A 341 -15.67 -0.44 6.96
C GLY A 341 -14.53 -1.36 6.54
N MET A 342 -13.59 -0.83 5.77
CA MET A 342 -12.35 -1.54 5.45
C MET A 342 -11.24 -1.03 6.38
N ILE A 343 -10.22 -1.83 6.68
CA ILE A 343 -9.01 -1.36 7.33
C ILE A 343 -7.88 -1.33 6.30
N LEU A 344 -7.23 -0.18 6.14
CA LEU A 344 -5.96 -0.09 5.43
C LEU A 344 -4.84 -0.53 6.36
N THR A 345 -4.02 -1.44 5.88
CA THR A 345 -2.81 -1.91 6.56
C THR A 345 -1.60 -1.22 5.95
N PHE A 346 -0.78 -0.60 6.79
CA PHE A 346 0.50 -0.01 6.41
C PHE A 346 1.63 -0.82 7.03
N GLU A 347 2.61 -1.18 6.22
CA GLU A 347 3.88 -1.75 6.70
C GLU A 347 4.93 -0.65 6.88
N SER A 348 5.98 -0.97 7.63
CA SER A 348 7.15 -0.09 7.69
C SER A 348 7.78 0.04 6.30
N GLY A 349 7.98 1.27 5.85
CA GLY A 349 8.42 1.58 4.50
C GLY A 349 7.32 2.24 3.65
N TRP A 350 7.50 2.21 2.33
CA TRP A 350 6.50 2.67 1.38
C TRP A 350 5.31 1.71 1.31
N ASN A 351 4.13 2.29 1.12
CA ASN A 351 2.88 1.60 0.87
C ASN A 351 2.16 2.28 -0.29
N GLN A 352 1.60 1.48 -1.19
CA GLN A 352 0.69 1.96 -2.22
C GLN A 352 -0.72 1.50 -1.87
N VAL A 353 -1.53 2.40 -1.34
CA VAL A 353 -2.91 2.13 -0.90
C VAL A 353 -3.91 2.77 -1.85
N SER A 354 -5.17 2.38 -1.74
CA SER A 354 -6.24 2.99 -2.51
C SER A 354 -7.53 3.20 -1.72
N ILE A 355 -8.38 4.08 -2.24
CA ILE A 355 -9.70 4.34 -1.69
C ILE A 355 -10.74 3.60 -2.54
N PRO A 356 -11.36 2.52 -2.04
CA PRO A 356 -12.24 1.68 -2.88
C PRO A 356 -13.65 2.25 -3.04
N ARG A 357 -14.10 3.14 -2.16
CA ARG A 357 -15.46 3.68 -2.15
C ARG A 357 -15.50 5.11 -1.67
N TYR A 358 -16.63 5.79 -1.88
CA TYR A 358 -16.82 7.11 -1.30
C TYR A 358 -16.76 7.00 0.23
N LEU A 359 -15.89 7.81 0.82
CA LEU A 359 -15.71 7.88 2.26
C LEU A 359 -16.81 8.75 2.89
N LEU A 360 -17.07 8.53 4.18
CA LEU A 360 -18.03 9.31 4.95
C LEU A 360 -17.62 10.80 4.93
N PRO A 361 -18.56 11.75 4.74
CA PRO A 361 -18.25 13.17 4.83
C PRO A 361 -17.54 13.54 6.14
N GLY A 362 -16.44 14.28 6.04
CA GLY A 362 -15.56 14.62 7.16
C GLY A 362 -14.46 13.59 7.43
N GLN A 363 -14.47 12.46 6.72
CA GLN A 363 -13.40 11.46 6.65
C GLN A 363 -13.00 11.16 5.20
N ASP A 364 -13.32 12.08 4.29
CA ASP A 364 -13.13 12.02 2.85
C ASP A 364 -11.96 12.88 2.38
N THR A 365 -11.02 13.17 3.27
CA THR A 365 -9.83 13.97 2.98
C THR A 365 -8.55 13.29 3.46
N GLY A 366 -7.39 13.80 3.03
CA GLY A 366 -6.07 13.30 3.44
C GLY A 366 -5.83 13.29 4.97
N SER A 367 -6.69 13.95 5.75
CA SER A 367 -6.66 13.92 7.22
C SER A 367 -6.80 12.52 7.80
N ILE A 368 -7.39 11.57 7.07
CA ILE A 368 -7.47 10.16 7.49
C ILE A 368 -6.10 9.51 7.71
N PHE A 369 -5.05 10.04 7.09
CA PHE A 369 -3.69 9.55 7.24
C PHE A 369 -2.93 10.19 8.41
N SER A 370 -3.56 11.09 9.18
CA SER A 370 -2.93 11.72 10.35
C SER A 370 -2.39 10.75 11.42
N PRO A 371 -2.92 9.52 11.61
CA PRO A 371 -2.31 8.56 12.53
C PRO A 371 -1.01 7.94 12.01
N VAL A 372 -0.74 8.01 10.70
CA VAL A 372 0.43 7.38 10.08
C VAL A 372 1.65 8.28 10.27
N ASN A 373 2.63 7.80 11.02
CA ASN A 373 3.91 8.49 11.13
C ASN A 373 4.72 8.29 9.84
N THR A 374 4.82 9.34 9.02
CA THR A 374 5.53 9.28 7.73
C THR A 374 7.03 9.50 7.83
N GLY A 375 7.58 9.69 9.03
CA GLY A 375 8.99 10.03 9.22
C GLY A 375 9.38 11.35 8.54
N GLY A 376 8.43 12.29 8.42
CA GLY A 376 8.63 13.58 7.75
C GLY A 376 8.52 13.55 6.22
N ARG A 377 8.10 12.41 5.65
CA ARG A 377 7.88 12.26 4.21
C ARG A 377 6.47 12.69 3.81
N SER A 378 6.37 13.18 2.59
CA SER A 378 5.10 13.57 1.98
C SER A 378 4.27 12.36 1.54
N ILE A 379 2.96 12.58 1.46
CA ILE A 379 1.99 11.65 0.89
C ILE A 379 1.72 12.06 -0.55
N TRP A 380 1.64 11.08 -1.45
CA TRP A 380 1.62 11.32 -2.89
C TRP A 380 0.45 10.66 -3.59
N ARG A 381 -0.13 11.35 -4.56
CA ARG A 381 -1.06 10.80 -5.55
C ARG A 381 -0.48 11.06 -6.93
N PHE A 382 -0.48 10.06 -7.80
CA PHE A 382 -0.05 10.26 -9.17
C PHE A 382 -1.14 10.92 -10.01
N ASN A 383 -0.80 11.99 -10.72
CA ASN A 383 -1.68 12.70 -11.61
C ASN A 383 -1.43 12.24 -13.06
N GLY A 384 -2.40 11.48 -13.61
CA GLY A 384 -2.32 10.97 -14.97
C GLY A 384 -2.29 12.05 -16.05
N THR A 385 -2.83 13.24 -15.76
CA THR A 385 -2.87 14.37 -16.72
C THR A 385 -1.49 15.00 -16.89
N THR A 386 -0.83 15.32 -15.76
CA THR A 386 0.49 15.97 -15.76
C THR A 386 1.63 14.97 -15.82
N GLN A 387 1.34 13.67 -15.67
CA GLN A 387 2.32 12.59 -15.48
C GLN A 387 3.30 12.94 -14.36
N GLN A 388 2.81 13.48 -13.24
CA GLN A 388 3.61 13.90 -12.08
C GLN A 388 2.94 13.52 -10.76
N TYR A 389 3.68 13.63 -9.65
CA TYR A 389 3.13 13.38 -8.32
C TYR A 389 2.60 14.67 -7.67
N ASP A 390 1.31 14.65 -7.41
CA ASP A 390 0.64 15.63 -6.57
C ASP A 390 0.76 15.21 -5.11
N ARG A 391 0.91 16.21 -4.24
CA ARG A 391 0.97 15.96 -2.80
C ARG A 391 -0.44 15.90 -2.24
N ILE A 392 -0.67 15.01 -1.29
CA ILE A 392 -1.90 14.96 -0.50
C ILE A 392 -1.69 15.73 0.80
N TYR A 393 -2.53 16.75 0.99
CA TYR A 393 -2.63 17.54 2.21
C TYR A 393 -3.83 17.07 3.06
N PRO A 394 -3.94 17.46 4.34
CA PRO A 394 -5.04 17.04 5.21
C PRO A 394 -6.43 17.43 4.69
N ASP A 395 -6.53 18.49 3.91
CA ASP A 395 -7.76 19.00 3.29
C ASP A 395 -7.96 18.47 1.85
N THR A 396 -6.99 17.74 1.30
CA THR A 396 -7.10 17.18 -0.05
C THR A 396 -8.19 16.11 -0.06
N HIS A 397 -9.23 16.34 -0.86
CA HIS A 397 -10.33 15.40 -1.03
C HIS A 397 -9.84 14.10 -1.70
N LEU A 398 -10.28 12.97 -1.16
CA LEU A 398 -9.92 11.63 -1.62
C LEU A 398 -11.10 11.01 -2.37
N ASN A 399 -10.85 10.59 -3.61
CA ASN A 399 -11.87 10.00 -4.46
C ASN A 399 -11.73 8.47 -4.54
N PRO A 400 -12.82 7.74 -4.84
CA PRO A 400 -12.72 6.33 -5.19
C PRO A 400 -11.72 6.10 -6.32
N THR A 401 -11.02 4.98 -6.29
CA THR A 401 -9.89 4.59 -7.15
C THR A 401 -8.58 5.36 -6.94
N ASP A 402 -8.55 6.41 -6.13
CA ASP A 402 -7.30 7.13 -5.86
C ASP A 402 -6.24 6.15 -5.37
N SER A 403 -5.07 6.13 -6.02
CA SER A 403 -3.91 5.39 -5.58
C SER A 403 -2.94 6.34 -4.92
N ILE A 404 -2.57 6.00 -3.71
CA ILE A 404 -1.88 6.88 -2.78
C ILE A 404 -0.60 6.20 -2.30
N TRP A 405 0.51 6.89 -2.45
CA TRP A 405 1.81 6.49 -1.94
C TRP A 405 2.06 7.18 -0.62
N ILE A 406 2.31 6.40 0.41
CA ILE A 406 2.57 6.88 1.77
C ILE A 406 3.63 6.02 2.42
N TYR A 407 4.59 6.69 3.06
CA TYR A 407 5.57 6.02 3.88
C TYR A 407 5.04 5.89 5.31
N SER A 408 5.27 4.75 5.95
CA SER A 408 5.03 4.58 7.39
C SER A 408 6.33 4.16 8.07
N THR A 409 6.63 4.70 9.24
CA THR A 409 7.80 4.28 10.03
C THR A 409 7.57 2.95 10.76
N ALA A 410 6.33 2.48 10.84
CA ALA A 410 5.94 1.29 11.58
C ALA A 410 4.69 0.63 10.96
N HIS A 411 4.41 -0.60 11.37
CA HIS A 411 3.13 -1.24 11.05
C HIS A 411 1.98 -0.47 11.70
N ILE A 412 0.92 -0.12 10.96
CA ILE A 412 -0.25 0.59 11.49
C ILE A 412 -1.51 0.28 10.69
N LEU A 413 -2.65 0.24 11.38
CA LEU A 413 -3.97 0.02 10.81
C LEU A 413 -4.77 1.33 10.81
N VAL A 414 -5.36 1.70 9.67
CA VAL A 414 -6.22 2.88 9.52
C VAL A 414 -7.59 2.46 9.03
N PRO A 415 -8.66 2.66 9.82
CA PRO A 415 -10.01 2.32 9.39
C PRO A 415 -10.52 3.31 8.34
N LEU A 416 -11.18 2.77 7.32
CA LEU A 416 -11.96 3.49 6.32
C LEU A 416 -13.44 3.32 6.60
N ASN A 417 -14.11 4.45 6.59
CA ASN A 417 -15.51 4.59 6.89
C ASN A 417 -16.21 5.06 5.63
N PHE A 418 -17.06 4.21 5.05
CA PHE A 418 -17.72 4.50 3.78
C PHE A 418 -19.02 5.29 3.97
N ALA A 419 -19.31 6.18 3.02
CA ALA A 419 -20.60 6.83 2.93
C ALA A 419 -21.71 5.81 2.60
N VAL A 420 -22.91 6.04 3.13
CA VAL A 420 -24.10 5.23 2.80
C VAL A 420 -24.46 5.42 1.32
N GLN A 421 -24.40 6.66 0.86
CA GLN A 421 -24.61 6.98 -0.55
C GLN A 421 -23.35 6.64 -1.34
N GLN A 422 -23.50 5.68 -2.25
CA GLN A 422 -22.54 5.35 -3.28
C GLN A 422 -23.10 5.78 -4.64
N GLY A 423 -22.35 5.60 -5.72
CA GLY A 423 -22.81 6.03 -7.03
C GLY A 423 -21.86 5.68 -8.17
N LEU A 424 -22.07 6.37 -9.29
CA LEU A 424 -21.22 6.28 -10.46
C LEU A 424 -19.87 6.95 -10.17
N VAL A 425 -18.80 6.18 -10.32
CA VAL A 425 -17.42 6.68 -10.33
C VAL A 425 -17.01 6.88 -11.77
N GLU A 426 -16.59 8.11 -12.09
CA GLU A 426 -15.97 8.46 -13.36
C GLU A 426 -14.55 8.95 -13.10
N ARG A 427 -13.60 8.42 -13.86
CA ARG A 427 -12.22 8.87 -13.78
C ARG A 427 -11.53 8.76 -15.13
N ASP A 428 -10.97 9.86 -15.60
CA ASP A 428 -10.14 9.85 -16.79
C ASP A 428 -8.80 9.17 -16.49
N LEU A 429 -8.48 8.16 -17.29
CA LEU A 429 -7.19 7.50 -17.33
C LEU A 429 -6.50 7.90 -18.63
N PHE A 430 -5.31 8.45 -18.52
CA PHE A 430 -4.56 8.97 -19.66
C PHE A 430 -3.61 7.90 -20.20
N SER A 431 -3.30 7.95 -21.49
CA SER A 431 -2.25 7.12 -22.09
C SER A 431 -0.95 7.27 -21.31
N GLY A 432 -0.29 6.14 -21.03
CA GLY A 432 0.82 6.06 -20.09
C GLY A 432 0.42 5.49 -18.74
N TRP A 433 1.24 5.77 -17.72
CA TRP A 433 1.04 5.25 -16.37
C TRP A 433 -0.04 6.05 -15.63
N ASN A 434 -0.85 5.35 -14.83
CA ASN A 434 -1.82 5.93 -13.91
C ASN A 434 -1.77 5.14 -12.59
N GLY A 435 -1.93 5.83 -11.47
CA GLY A 435 -2.22 5.16 -10.20
C GLY A 435 -3.71 4.83 -10.11
N PHE A 436 -4.07 3.61 -9.74
CA PHE A 436 -5.45 3.13 -9.73
C PHE A 436 -5.71 2.18 -8.56
N GLY A 437 -6.94 2.13 -8.07
CA GLY A 437 -7.40 1.21 -7.04
C GLY A 437 -8.72 0.57 -7.42
N SER A 438 -8.92 -0.69 -7.01
CA SER A 438 -10.17 -1.40 -7.24
C SER A 438 -11.31 -0.78 -6.43
N LEU A 439 -12.51 -0.75 -7.00
CA LEU A 439 -13.75 -0.34 -6.31
C LEU A 439 -14.36 -1.46 -5.44
N ASN A 440 -13.83 -2.67 -5.56
CA ASN A 440 -14.36 -3.85 -4.88
C ASN A 440 -13.87 -3.90 -3.43
N LEU A 441 -14.70 -4.45 -2.54
CA LEU A 441 -14.34 -4.74 -1.14
C LEU A 441 -13.87 -6.18 -0.94
N THR A 442 -13.81 -6.95 -2.02
CA THR A 442 -13.21 -8.27 -2.09
C THR A 442 -12.23 -8.30 -3.25
N GLU A 443 -11.31 -9.26 -3.20
CA GLU A 443 -10.40 -9.49 -4.31
C GLU A 443 -11.17 -9.75 -5.61
N VAL A 444 -10.65 -9.19 -6.70
CA VAL A 444 -11.26 -9.28 -8.02
C VAL A 444 -10.16 -9.42 -9.06
N PRO A 445 -10.27 -10.33 -10.03
CA PRO A 445 -9.31 -10.42 -11.13
C PRO A 445 -9.06 -9.06 -11.80
N ALA A 446 -7.80 -8.75 -12.12
CA ALA A 446 -7.46 -7.50 -12.78
C ALA A 446 -8.23 -7.29 -14.09
N ARG A 447 -8.45 -8.36 -14.86
CA ARG A 447 -9.27 -8.34 -16.09
C ARG A 447 -10.70 -7.83 -15.85
N ASP A 448 -11.28 -8.14 -14.68
CA ASP A 448 -12.66 -7.81 -14.34
C ASP A 448 -12.74 -6.41 -13.75
N ALA A 449 -11.82 -6.07 -12.84
CA ALA A 449 -11.71 -4.71 -12.28
C ALA A 449 -11.46 -3.64 -13.35
N LEU A 450 -10.68 -3.98 -14.38
CA LEU A 450 -10.34 -3.09 -15.50
C LEU A 450 -11.20 -3.32 -16.75
N SER A 451 -12.24 -4.16 -16.66
CA SER A 451 -13.18 -4.37 -17.77
C SER A 451 -13.82 -3.08 -18.31
N PRO A 452 -14.13 -2.04 -17.51
CA PRO A 452 -14.70 -0.78 -18.04
C PRO A 452 -13.76 -0.01 -18.96
N VAL A 453 -12.46 -0.32 -18.93
CA VAL A 453 -11.43 0.33 -19.73
C VAL A 453 -10.74 -0.66 -20.67
N TYR A 454 -11.38 -1.80 -20.92
CA TYR A 454 -10.96 -2.71 -21.98
C TYR A 454 -11.32 -2.13 -23.36
N PRO A 455 -10.45 -2.23 -24.38
CA PRO A 455 -9.14 -2.89 -24.38
C PRO A 455 -7.97 -1.95 -24.06
N ALA A 456 -8.17 -0.75 -23.51
CA ALA A 456 -7.13 0.27 -23.45
C ALA A 456 -6.00 0.00 -22.44
N TRP A 457 -6.25 -0.69 -21.32
CA TRP A 457 -5.17 -1.02 -20.36
C TRP A 457 -4.26 -2.12 -20.91
N LYS A 458 -2.99 -2.18 -20.50
CA LYS A 458 -2.04 -3.20 -20.99
C LYS A 458 -1.27 -3.91 -19.89
N TYR A 459 -0.74 -3.13 -18.95
CA TYR A 459 0.08 -3.61 -17.86
C TYR A 459 -0.46 -3.10 -16.54
N SER A 460 -0.25 -3.87 -15.48
CA SER A 460 -0.43 -3.40 -14.12
C SER A 460 0.67 -3.92 -13.20
N TYR A 461 1.04 -3.12 -12.21
CA TYR A 461 1.97 -3.49 -11.16
C TYR A 461 1.36 -3.15 -9.80
N GLY A 462 1.28 -4.14 -8.92
CA GLY A 462 1.10 -3.91 -7.49
C GLY A 462 2.44 -3.61 -6.82
N PHE A 463 2.41 -3.02 -5.63
CA PHE A 463 3.59 -2.83 -4.80
C PHE A 463 3.51 -3.70 -3.55
N ASP A 464 4.57 -4.46 -3.27
CA ASP A 464 4.69 -5.25 -2.06
C ASP A 464 5.38 -4.40 -0.98
N PRO A 465 4.64 -3.96 0.05
CA PRO A 465 5.19 -3.08 1.09
C PRO A 465 6.08 -3.82 2.09
N LEU A 466 6.04 -5.15 2.17
CA LEU A 466 6.97 -5.90 3.03
C LEU A 466 8.34 -6.00 2.36
N LEU A 467 8.36 -6.26 1.06
CA LEU A 467 9.59 -6.44 0.28
C LEU A 467 10.10 -5.14 -0.34
N GLN A 468 9.35 -4.04 -0.18
CA GLN A 468 9.66 -2.70 -0.71
C GLN A 468 9.98 -2.73 -2.22
N ARG A 469 9.21 -3.51 -2.98
CA ARG A 469 9.40 -3.68 -4.43
C ARG A 469 8.09 -3.91 -5.15
N TYR A 470 8.09 -3.60 -6.45
CA TYR A 470 6.96 -3.96 -7.29
C TYR A 470 6.81 -5.47 -7.39
N GLU A 471 5.56 -5.91 -7.40
CA GLU A 471 5.19 -7.28 -7.66
C GLU A 471 5.44 -7.63 -9.14
N VAL A 472 5.36 -8.92 -9.46
CA VAL A 472 5.36 -9.39 -10.84
C VAL A 472 4.24 -8.65 -11.60
N SER A 473 4.49 -8.24 -12.83
CA SER A 473 3.49 -7.51 -13.63
C SER A 473 2.28 -8.38 -13.94
N ILE A 474 1.12 -7.74 -14.03
CA ILE A 474 -0.10 -8.30 -14.58
C ILE A 474 -0.23 -7.77 -16.01
N VAL A 475 -0.43 -8.66 -16.99
CA VAL A 475 -0.50 -8.31 -18.41
C VAL A 475 -1.87 -8.67 -18.95
N LYS A 476 -2.55 -7.75 -19.65
CA LYS A 476 -3.83 -8.02 -20.33
C LYS A 476 -3.69 -9.21 -21.28
N GLY A 477 -4.48 -10.26 -21.08
CA GLY A 477 -4.40 -11.52 -21.82
C GLY A 477 -3.13 -12.33 -21.54
N GLY A 478 -2.39 -12.03 -20.47
CA GLY A 478 -1.18 -12.72 -20.06
C GLY A 478 -1.45 -14.11 -19.48
N TYR A 479 -0.39 -14.90 -19.34
CA TYR A 479 -0.43 -16.27 -18.81
C TYR A 479 0.66 -16.49 -17.75
N GLY A 480 0.59 -17.60 -17.01
CA GLY A 480 1.56 -17.96 -15.98
C GLY A 480 1.62 -16.89 -14.88
N ILE A 481 2.83 -16.50 -14.45
CA ILE A 481 3.03 -15.50 -13.39
C ILE A 481 2.55 -14.09 -13.77
N HIS A 482 2.31 -13.84 -15.06
CA HIS A 482 1.86 -12.56 -15.60
C HIS A 482 0.36 -12.53 -15.96
N ASN A 483 -0.40 -13.55 -15.56
CA ASN A 483 -1.80 -13.66 -15.95
C ASN A 483 -2.68 -12.54 -15.36
N ASP A 484 -3.70 -12.14 -16.10
CA ASP A 484 -4.70 -11.13 -15.70
C ASP A 484 -5.89 -11.68 -14.90
N SER A 485 -5.82 -12.95 -14.48
CA SER A 485 -6.67 -13.44 -13.38
C SER A 485 -6.13 -13.04 -12.01
N ARG A 486 -4.87 -12.59 -11.92
CA ARG A 486 -4.29 -12.13 -10.67
C ARG A 486 -5.13 -11.00 -10.06
N PRO A 487 -5.43 -11.07 -8.75
CA PRO A 487 -6.39 -10.19 -8.15
C PRO A 487 -5.84 -8.79 -7.92
N PHE A 488 -6.71 -7.80 -8.11
CA PHE A 488 -6.63 -6.55 -7.39
C PHE A 488 -7.22 -6.75 -6.00
N VAL A 489 -6.41 -6.45 -5.00
CA VAL A 489 -6.76 -6.52 -3.59
C VAL A 489 -7.39 -5.19 -3.18
N PRO A 490 -8.53 -5.20 -2.47
CA PRO A 490 -9.17 -3.99 -1.95
C PRO A 490 -8.20 -3.13 -1.15
N GLY A 491 -8.30 -1.80 -1.31
CA GLY A 491 -7.48 -0.80 -0.61
C GLY A 491 -5.97 -0.87 -0.87
N ARG A 492 -5.49 -1.76 -1.74
CA ARG A 492 -4.17 -1.65 -2.37
C ARG A 492 -4.26 -0.78 -3.62
N GLY A 493 -3.23 0.03 -3.84
CA GLY A 493 -3.07 0.79 -5.06
C GLY A 493 -2.18 0.05 -6.05
N TYR A 494 -2.45 0.28 -7.32
CA TYR A 494 -1.80 -0.35 -8.46
C TYR A 494 -1.36 0.71 -9.45
N TRP A 495 -0.25 0.47 -10.13
CA TRP A 495 0.00 1.12 -11.40
C TRP A 495 -0.76 0.42 -12.50
N ILE A 496 -1.35 1.19 -13.40
CA ILE A 496 -1.93 0.68 -14.65
C ILE A 496 -1.37 1.49 -15.82
N PHE A 497 -0.95 0.80 -16.87
CA PHE A 497 -0.52 1.41 -18.12
C PHE A 497 -1.67 1.37 -19.13
N MET A 498 -2.04 2.54 -19.64
CA MET A 498 -3.07 2.70 -20.66
C MET A 498 -2.41 2.98 -22.02
N GLU A 499 -2.86 2.31 -23.07
CA GLU A 499 -2.40 2.54 -24.44
C GLU A 499 -3.01 3.84 -25.02
N GLU A 500 -4.20 4.21 -24.57
CA GLU A 500 -4.94 5.39 -25.00
C GLU A 500 -5.72 6.03 -23.85
N ASN A 501 -6.17 7.28 -24.03
CA ASN A 501 -6.98 7.96 -23.03
C ASN A 501 -8.39 7.36 -22.98
N VAL A 502 -8.85 6.92 -21.81
CA VAL A 502 -10.19 6.37 -21.60
C VAL A 502 -10.75 6.82 -20.26
N THR A 503 -12.04 7.16 -20.23
CA THR A 503 -12.74 7.39 -18.96
C THR A 503 -13.19 6.05 -18.37
N TYR A 504 -12.64 5.69 -17.22
CA TYR A 504 -13.15 4.62 -16.38
C TYR A 504 -14.52 4.99 -15.82
N ARG A 505 -15.53 4.14 -16.03
CA ARG A 505 -16.90 4.34 -15.58
C ARG A 505 -17.43 3.07 -14.92
N ALA A 506 -17.68 3.12 -13.62
CA ALA A 506 -18.25 1.99 -12.89
C ALA A 506 -19.17 2.46 -11.77
N SER A 507 -20.26 1.74 -11.53
CA SER A 507 -21.19 2.04 -10.43
C SER A 507 -20.83 1.21 -9.21
N ILE A 508 -20.68 1.87 -8.06
CA ILE A 508 -20.59 1.19 -6.78
C ILE A 508 -22.02 0.86 -6.33
N PRO A 509 -22.37 -0.41 -6.09
CA PRO A 509 -23.70 -0.76 -5.63
C PRO A 509 -23.98 -0.12 -4.26
N ILE A 510 -25.18 0.43 -4.12
CA ILE A 510 -25.71 0.89 -2.83
C ILE A 510 -25.94 -0.37 -1.98
N PRO A 511 -25.51 -0.37 -0.70
CA PRO A 511 -25.71 -1.51 0.20
C PRO A 511 -27.17 -1.93 0.35
#